data_AF-A0A2Z3GTN6-F1
#
_entry.id   AF-A0A2Z3GTN6-F1
#
_cell.length_a   1.000
_cell.length_b   1.000
_cell.length_c   1.000
_cell.angle_alpha   90.00
_cell.angle_beta   90.00
_cell.angle_gamma   90.00
#
_symmetry.space_group_name_H-M   'P 1'
#
loop_
_entity.id
_entity.type
_entity.pdbx_description
1 polymer ?
#
loop_
_entity_poly.entity_id
_entity_poly.type
_entity_poly.pdbx_seq_one_letter_code
_entity_poly.pdbx_strand_id
1 'polypeptide(L)'
;MPTFVSDEQLRAQVTAANAMRDAALPDHWDALLPRANQNGYNDVRRIMLGRGMSAAEFAQFGADATTDGFDWNLRFAIAHAFLAACRSDPEAVAVFRQELADLAAELKDADVLLGDDVWAPAPGSARISCGDSDTSGDRFRLDDPEEGRFSFGDGTRL
;
A
#
# COMPACT_ATOMS: atom_id res chain seq x y z
N MET A 1 11.21 -12.31 9.32
CA MET A 1 10.86 -10.96 8.78
C MET A 1 9.67 -10.44 9.58
N PRO A 2 9.49 -9.12 9.76
CA PRO A 2 8.47 -8.61 10.69
C PRO A 2 7.05 -8.76 10.12
N THR A 3 6.15 -9.27 10.97
CA THR A 3 4.69 -9.35 10.77
C THR A 3 4.02 -9.10 12.13
N PHE A 4 2.79 -8.59 12.14
CA PHE A 4 2.00 -8.45 13.40
C PHE A 4 1.26 -9.73 13.76
N VAL A 5 0.95 -10.55 12.76
CA VAL A 5 0.20 -11.81 12.90
C VAL A 5 1.17 -12.97 12.71
N SER A 6 1.02 -14.06 13.47
CA SER A 6 1.77 -15.30 13.24
C SER A 6 1.19 -16.10 12.07
N ASP A 7 2.01 -16.91 11.40
CA ASP A 7 1.52 -17.72 10.28
C ASP A 7 0.46 -18.76 10.72
N GLU A 8 0.50 -19.21 11.97
CA GLU A 8 -0.52 -20.09 12.56
C GLU A 8 -1.86 -19.37 12.73
N GLN A 9 -1.85 -18.15 13.26
CA GLN A 9 -3.05 -17.32 13.38
C GLN A 9 -3.64 -17.01 11.99
N LEU A 10 -2.77 -16.65 11.03
CA LEU A 10 -3.19 -16.39 9.66
C LEU A 10 -3.79 -17.65 9.01
N ARG A 11 -3.21 -18.83 9.23
CA ARG A 11 -3.75 -20.10 8.71
C ARG A 11 -5.17 -20.35 9.22
N ALA A 12 -5.40 -20.17 10.52
CA ALA A 12 -6.71 -20.36 11.12
C ALA A 12 -7.74 -19.40 10.48
N GLN A 13 -7.35 -18.14 10.30
CA GLN A 13 -8.23 -17.10 9.75
C GLN A 13 -8.51 -17.28 8.26
N VAL A 14 -7.52 -17.64 7.45
CA VAL A 14 -7.73 -17.97 6.02
C VAL A 14 -8.65 -19.18 5.87
N THR A 15 -8.47 -20.21 6.71
CA THR A 15 -9.36 -21.38 6.71
C THR A 15 -10.80 -20.98 7.04
N ALA A 16 -10.98 -20.15 8.07
CA ALA A 16 -12.29 -19.65 8.47
C ALA A 16 -12.94 -18.78 7.38
N ALA A 17 -12.19 -17.88 6.76
CA ALA A 17 -12.66 -17.04 5.65
C ALA A 17 -13.02 -17.88 4.42
N ASN A 18 -12.24 -18.93 4.13
CA ASN A 18 -12.51 -19.81 2.99
C ASN A 18 -13.77 -20.67 3.19
N ALA A 19 -14.04 -21.10 4.42
CA ALA A 19 -15.27 -21.85 4.75
C ALA A 19 -16.55 -21.05 4.41
N MET A 20 -16.48 -19.72 4.35
CA MET A 20 -17.60 -18.86 3.94
C MET A 20 -17.76 -18.73 2.42
N ARG A 21 -16.75 -19.10 1.62
CA ARG A 21 -16.67 -18.82 0.18
C ARG A 21 -17.08 -19.98 -0.73
N ASP A 22 -17.42 -21.13 -0.15
CA ASP A 22 -17.77 -22.38 -0.87
C ASP A 22 -16.79 -22.74 -2.02
N ALA A 23 -15.51 -22.42 -1.82
CA ALA A 23 -14.43 -22.69 -2.76
C ALA A 23 -13.33 -23.49 -2.07
N ALA A 24 -12.72 -24.45 -2.76
CA ALA A 24 -11.59 -25.20 -2.21
C ALA A 24 -10.30 -24.38 -2.36
N LEU A 25 -9.51 -24.27 -1.28
CA LEU A 25 -8.15 -23.76 -1.36
C LEU A 25 -7.26 -24.77 -2.12
N PRO A 26 -6.30 -24.31 -2.94
CA PRO A 26 -5.31 -25.20 -3.57
C PRO A 26 -4.47 -25.94 -2.53
N ASP A 27 -4.04 -27.17 -2.80
CA ASP A 27 -3.30 -28.01 -1.84
C ASP A 27 -2.05 -27.36 -1.21
N HIS A 28 -1.44 -26.38 -1.89
CA HIS A 28 -0.22 -25.68 -1.47
C HIS A 28 -0.47 -24.28 -0.89
N TRP A 29 -1.72 -23.96 -0.53
CA TRP A 29 -2.10 -22.61 -0.08
C TRP A 29 -1.38 -22.19 1.21
N ASP A 30 -1.08 -23.13 2.09
CA ASP A 30 -0.42 -22.91 3.37
C ASP A 30 1.02 -22.39 3.18
N ALA A 31 1.71 -22.87 2.14
CA ALA A 31 3.04 -22.41 1.76
C ALA A 31 3.04 -20.95 1.26
N LEU A 32 1.88 -20.39 0.90
CA LEU A 32 1.75 -19.01 0.45
C LEU A 32 1.63 -18.02 1.62
N LEU A 33 1.25 -18.50 2.81
CA LEU A 33 0.94 -17.67 3.97
C LEU A 33 2.09 -16.78 4.44
N PRO A 34 3.34 -17.26 4.59
CA PRO A 34 4.41 -16.41 5.09
C PRO A 34 4.65 -15.20 4.17
N ARG A 35 4.53 -15.41 2.85
CA ARG A 35 4.69 -14.33 1.87
C ARG A 35 3.48 -13.39 1.86
N ALA A 36 2.27 -13.92 1.99
CA ALA A 36 1.05 -13.14 2.06
C ALA A 36 1.02 -12.25 3.31
N ASN A 37 1.39 -12.80 4.47
CA ASN A 37 1.53 -12.08 5.74
C ASN A 37 2.53 -10.93 5.62
N GLN A 38 3.69 -11.20 4.99
CA GLN A 38 4.70 -10.16 4.77
C GLN A 38 4.21 -9.05 3.85
N ASN A 39 3.47 -9.39 2.79
CA ASN A 39 2.90 -8.40 1.88
C ASN A 39 1.88 -7.53 2.61
N GLY A 40 0.99 -8.14 3.40
CA GLY A 40 0.00 -7.40 4.17
C GLY A 40 0.65 -6.44 5.16
N TYR A 41 1.67 -6.90 5.89
CA TYR A 41 2.43 -6.05 6.80
C TYR A 41 3.07 -4.86 6.07
N ASN A 42 3.64 -5.11 4.89
CA ASN A 42 4.29 -4.05 4.10
C ASN A 42 3.28 -3.02 3.57
N ASP A 43 2.08 -3.44 3.18
CA ASP A 43 1.02 -2.53 2.74
C ASP A 43 0.54 -1.65 3.89
N VAL A 44 0.22 -2.26 5.04
CA VAL A 44 -0.18 -1.54 6.25
C VAL A 44 0.92 -0.56 6.68
N ARG A 45 2.18 -1.00 6.72
CA ARG A 45 3.34 -0.14 7.02
C ARG A 45 3.46 1.01 6.04
N ARG A 46 3.38 0.76 4.74
CA ARG A 46 3.50 1.79 3.70
C ARG A 46 2.41 2.85 3.85
N ILE A 47 1.18 2.43 4.11
CA ILE A 47 0.03 3.34 4.26
C ILE A 47 0.18 4.17 5.54
N MET A 48 0.42 3.53 6.69
CA MET A 48 0.51 4.24 7.97
C MET A 48 1.68 5.21 8.06
N LEU A 49 2.87 4.79 7.59
CA LEU A 49 4.01 5.71 7.48
C LEU A 49 3.77 6.80 6.42
N GLY A 50 2.93 6.53 5.41
CA GLY A 50 2.45 7.49 4.43
C GLY A 50 1.57 8.57 5.06
N ARG A 51 0.70 8.19 6.02
CA ARG A 51 -0.17 9.06 6.81
C ARG A 51 0.58 9.92 7.83
N GLY A 52 1.85 9.63 8.09
CA GLY A 52 2.70 10.37 9.04
C GLY A 52 2.95 9.66 10.37
N MET A 53 2.49 8.42 10.53
CA MET A 53 2.80 7.61 11.71
C MET A 53 4.30 7.35 11.79
N SER A 54 4.89 7.51 12.97
CA SER A 54 6.30 7.19 13.22
C SER A 54 6.53 5.67 13.31
N ALA A 55 7.78 5.23 13.20
CA ALA A 55 8.11 3.80 13.34
C ALA A 55 7.81 3.25 14.75
N ALA A 56 7.88 4.08 15.79
CA ALA A 56 7.58 3.68 17.16
C ALA A 56 6.06 3.52 17.38
N GLU A 57 5.26 4.48 16.92
CA GLU A 57 3.79 4.37 16.92
C GLU A 57 3.34 3.18 16.08
N PHE A 58 3.97 2.93 14.93
CA PHE A 58 3.66 1.78 14.10
C PHE A 58 3.92 0.44 14.81
N ALA A 59 4.99 0.35 15.61
CA ALA A 59 5.27 -0.84 16.41
C ALA A 59 4.21 -1.05 17.51
N GLN A 60 3.67 0.03 18.08
CA GLN A 60 2.57 -0.02 19.05
C GLN A 60 1.24 -0.36 18.38
N PHE A 61 0.98 0.19 17.20
CA PHE A 61 -0.23 0.00 16.41
C PHE A 61 -0.52 -1.46 16.07
N GLY A 62 0.51 -2.30 15.95
CA GLY A 62 0.36 -3.74 15.73
C GLY A 62 0.97 -4.61 16.82
N ALA A 63 1.06 -4.10 18.05
CA ALA A 63 1.77 -4.76 19.15
C ALA A 63 1.16 -6.11 19.54
N ASP A 64 -0.16 -6.25 19.45
CA ASP A 64 -0.87 -7.46 19.83
C ASP A 64 -2.24 -7.62 19.13
N ALA A 65 -2.91 -8.73 19.39
CA ALA A 65 -4.16 -9.13 18.75
C ALA A 65 -5.39 -8.24 19.09
N THR A 66 -5.25 -7.26 19.98
CA THR A 66 -6.32 -6.31 20.32
C THR A 66 -6.15 -4.97 19.62
N THR A 67 -5.04 -4.79 18.90
CA THR A 67 -4.71 -3.54 18.21
C THR A 67 -5.25 -3.53 16.79
N ASP A 68 -5.69 -2.36 16.33
CA ASP A 68 -6.14 -2.15 14.95
C ASP A 68 -5.12 -2.63 13.91
N GLY A 69 -3.83 -2.44 14.16
CA GLY A 69 -2.78 -2.85 13.22
C GLY A 69 -2.67 -4.36 13.06
N PHE A 70 -3.00 -5.14 14.09
CA PHE A 70 -3.13 -6.57 13.96
C PHE A 70 -4.29 -6.94 13.03
N ASP A 71 -5.46 -6.34 13.23
CA ASP A 71 -6.66 -6.58 12.43
C ASP A 71 -6.45 -6.16 10.96
N TRP A 72 -5.85 -4.98 10.75
CA TRP A 72 -5.48 -4.52 9.41
C TRP A 72 -4.49 -5.47 8.74
N ASN A 73 -3.43 -5.89 9.44
CA ASN A 73 -2.49 -6.86 8.88
C ASN A 73 -3.20 -8.17 8.51
N LEU A 74 -4.14 -8.64 9.34
CA LEU A 74 -4.92 -9.83 9.06
C LEU A 74 -5.71 -9.70 7.76
N ARG A 75 -6.49 -8.62 7.60
CA ARG A 75 -7.33 -8.37 6.42
C ARG A 75 -6.50 -8.35 5.14
N PHE A 76 -5.39 -7.60 5.13
CA PHE A 76 -4.48 -7.56 3.99
C PHE A 76 -3.82 -8.91 3.72
N ALA A 77 -3.35 -9.61 4.76
CA ALA A 77 -2.69 -10.90 4.61
C ALA A 77 -3.64 -11.96 4.03
N ILE A 78 -4.90 -11.99 4.45
CA ILE A 78 -5.92 -12.88 3.92
C ILE A 78 -6.17 -12.59 2.43
N ALA A 79 -6.36 -11.32 2.05
CA ALA A 79 -6.57 -10.95 0.65
C ALA A 79 -5.36 -11.32 -0.22
N HIS A 80 -4.13 -11.11 0.27
CA HIS A 80 -2.90 -11.56 -0.42
C HIS A 80 -2.81 -13.08 -0.53
N ALA A 81 -3.24 -13.83 0.50
CA ALA A 81 -3.22 -15.30 0.48
C ALA A 81 -4.17 -15.84 -0.60
N PHE A 82 -5.40 -15.31 -0.67
CA PHE A 82 -6.34 -15.70 -1.71
C PHE A 82 -5.90 -15.24 -3.11
N LEU A 83 -5.39 -14.02 -3.24
CA LEU A 83 -4.82 -13.55 -4.52
C LEU A 83 -3.71 -14.48 -5.02
N ALA A 84 -2.88 -15.00 -4.11
CA ALA A 84 -1.82 -15.94 -4.45
C ALA A 84 -2.36 -17.33 -4.80
N ALA A 85 -3.41 -17.78 -4.12
CA ALA A 85 -4.07 -19.06 -4.37
C ALA A 85 -4.82 -19.09 -5.71
N CYS A 86 -5.44 -17.98 -6.12
CA CYS A 86 -6.27 -17.89 -7.32
C CYS A 86 -5.53 -17.39 -8.57
N ARG A 87 -4.18 -17.41 -8.61
CA ARG A 87 -3.40 -16.81 -9.72
C ARG A 87 -3.74 -17.34 -11.13
N SER A 88 -4.29 -18.55 -11.23
CA SER A 88 -4.72 -19.16 -12.49
C SER A 88 -6.09 -18.68 -12.97
N ASP A 89 -6.85 -17.99 -12.13
CA ASP A 89 -8.18 -17.45 -12.42
C ASP A 89 -8.10 -15.92 -12.55
N PRO A 90 -8.17 -15.37 -13.78
CA PRO A 90 -8.03 -13.93 -13.99
C PRO A 90 -9.19 -13.11 -13.40
N GLU A 91 -10.39 -13.68 -13.30
CA GLU A 91 -11.55 -13.00 -12.73
C GLU A 91 -11.40 -12.89 -11.21
N ALA A 92 -11.07 -14.00 -10.54
CA ALA A 92 -10.78 -13.99 -9.11
C ALA A 92 -9.61 -13.06 -8.77
N VAL A 93 -8.54 -13.07 -9.58
CA VAL A 93 -7.39 -12.15 -9.41
C VAL A 93 -7.82 -10.69 -9.49
N ALA A 94 -8.70 -10.33 -10.42
CA ALA A 94 -9.20 -8.96 -10.54
C ALA A 94 -9.99 -8.55 -9.30
N VAL A 95 -10.86 -9.42 -8.79
CA VAL A 95 -11.64 -9.20 -7.56
C VAL A 95 -10.73 -8.95 -6.36
N PHE A 96 -9.75 -9.82 -6.12
CA PHE A 96 -8.85 -9.66 -4.97
C PHE A 96 -7.91 -8.46 -5.08
N ARG A 97 -7.53 -8.07 -6.31
CA ARG A 97 -6.79 -6.82 -6.52
C ARG A 97 -7.64 -5.60 -6.20
N GLN A 98 -8.91 -5.62 -6.58
CA GLN A 98 -9.85 -4.57 -6.21
C GLN A 98 -10.03 -4.52 -4.69
N GLU A 99 -10.24 -5.68 -4.04
CA GLU A 99 -10.36 -5.78 -2.58
C GLU A 99 -9.13 -5.21 -1.86
N LEU A 100 -7.91 -5.50 -2.33
CA LEU A 100 -6.69 -4.90 -1.77
C LEU A 100 -6.62 -3.38 -1.99
N ALA A 101 -7.12 -2.88 -3.12
CA ALA A 101 -7.18 -1.44 -3.38
C ALA A 101 -8.21 -0.76 -2.47
N ASP A 102 -9.36 -1.39 -2.24
CA ASP A 102 -10.41 -0.92 -1.36
C ASP A 102 -9.94 -0.92 0.10
N LEU A 103 -9.29 -2.00 0.57
CA LEU A 103 -8.64 -2.05 1.89
C LEU A 103 -7.58 -0.95 2.06
N ALA A 104 -6.82 -0.65 1.01
CA ALA A 104 -5.83 0.42 1.03
C ALA A 104 -6.43 1.81 1.06
N ALA A 105 -7.60 2.02 0.44
CA ALA A 105 -8.35 3.26 0.54
C ALA A 105 -8.98 3.40 1.94
N GLU A 106 -9.62 2.34 2.42
CA GLU A 106 -10.23 2.29 3.75
C GLU A 106 -9.20 2.59 4.85
N LEU A 107 -8.01 1.96 4.82
CA LEU A 107 -6.97 2.24 5.81
C LEU A 107 -6.39 3.66 5.71
N LYS A 108 -6.44 4.32 4.55
CA LYS A 108 -5.98 5.72 4.44
C LYS A 108 -6.90 6.67 5.19
N ASP A 109 -8.21 6.41 5.08
CA ASP A 109 -9.26 7.29 5.61
C ASP A 109 -9.79 6.84 6.97
N ALA A 110 -9.43 5.63 7.43
CA ALA A 110 -9.87 5.08 8.71
C ALA A 110 -9.33 5.87 9.90
N ASP A 111 -10.20 6.13 10.87
CA ASP A 111 -9.82 6.49 12.23
C ASP A 111 -9.08 5.29 12.83
N VAL A 112 -7.78 5.46 13.05
CA VAL A 112 -6.92 4.39 13.58
C VAL A 112 -6.76 4.60 15.07
N LEU A 113 -6.92 3.54 15.85
CA LEU A 113 -6.69 3.56 17.28
C LEU A 113 -5.22 3.25 17.62
N LEU A 114 -4.69 3.98 18.59
CA LEU A 114 -3.39 3.71 19.21
C LEU A 114 -3.58 3.66 20.73
N GLY A 115 -3.78 2.46 21.27
CA GLY A 115 -4.32 2.30 22.62
C GLY A 115 -5.81 2.63 22.63
N ASP A 116 -6.25 3.46 23.57
CA ASP A 116 -7.66 3.88 23.69
C ASP A 116 -7.99 5.17 22.91
N ASP A 117 -6.99 5.80 22.29
CA ASP A 117 -7.12 7.08 21.63
C ASP A 117 -7.15 6.94 20.09
N VAL A 118 -7.96 7.78 19.43
CA VAL A 118 -7.91 7.94 17.97
C VAL A 118 -6.60 8.65 17.62
N TRP A 119 -5.76 7.95 16.88
CA TRP A 119 -4.51 8.48 16.36
C TRP A 119 -4.79 9.53 15.29
N ALA A 120 -4.17 10.69 15.46
CA ALA A 120 -4.12 11.74 14.46
C ALA A 120 -2.65 12.10 14.21
N PRO A 121 -2.26 12.35 12.94
CA PRO A 121 -0.93 12.83 12.65
C PRO A 121 -0.69 14.16 13.37
N ALA A 122 0.49 14.32 14.00
CA ALA A 122 0.86 15.56 14.65
C ALA A 122 0.71 16.75 13.67
N PRO A 123 0.17 17.91 14.10
CA PRO A 123 0.02 19.06 13.21
C PRO A 123 1.36 19.44 12.59
N GLY A 124 1.44 19.43 11.26
CA GLY A 124 2.68 19.65 10.48
C GLY A 124 3.41 18.38 10.01
N SER A 125 2.97 17.18 10.42
CA SER A 125 3.45 15.90 9.87
C SER A 125 2.70 15.43 8.62
N ALA A 126 1.63 16.14 8.24
CA ALA A 126 0.94 15.95 6.98
C ALA A 126 1.95 16.11 5.84
N ARG A 127 2.21 15.02 5.11
CA ARG A 127 2.99 15.10 3.88
C ARG A 127 2.30 16.09 2.94
N ILE A 128 3.13 16.94 2.35
CA ILE A 128 2.84 17.67 1.12
C ILE A 128 2.09 16.70 0.21
N SER A 129 0.80 16.97 0.00
CA SER A 129 0.02 16.31 -1.04
C SER A 129 0.84 16.45 -2.32
N CYS A 130 1.41 15.35 -2.79
CA CYS A 130 1.86 15.30 -4.18
C CYS A 130 0.56 15.42 -4.94
N GLY A 131 0.27 16.67 -5.35
CA GLY A 131 -0.93 17.01 -6.06
C GLY A 131 -1.15 16.04 -7.19
N ASP A 132 -2.42 15.76 -7.43
CA ASP A 132 -2.94 15.24 -8.70
C ASP A 132 -2.03 15.72 -9.83
N SER A 133 -1.12 14.84 -10.25
CA SER A 133 -0.35 15.08 -11.46
C SER A 133 -1.33 14.76 -12.58
N ASP A 134 -2.16 15.75 -12.89
CA ASP A 134 -2.89 15.81 -14.13
C ASP A 134 -1.85 15.81 -15.26
N THR A 135 -1.49 14.60 -15.69
CA THR A 135 -0.55 14.38 -16.78
C THR A 135 -1.19 14.65 -18.14
N SER A 136 -2.34 15.34 -18.17
CA SER A 136 -3.03 15.74 -19.40
C SER A 136 -2.65 17.13 -19.91
N GLY A 137 -1.66 17.81 -19.30
CA GLY A 137 -1.31 19.20 -19.66
C GLY A 137 0.02 19.41 -20.38
N ASP A 138 1.09 18.68 -20.03
CA ASP A 138 2.45 19.01 -20.50
C ASP A 138 2.88 18.16 -21.70
N ARG A 139 2.24 18.41 -22.85
CA ARG A 139 2.93 18.19 -24.12
C ARG A 139 4.00 19.28 -24.21
N PHE A 140 5.24 18.89 -23.96
CA PHE A 140 6.40 19.60 -24.50
C PHE A 140 6.19 19.76 -26.01
N ARG A 141 5.68 20.93 -26.42
CA ARG A 141 5.96 21.46 -27.74
C ARG A 141 7.44 21.79 -27.73
N LEU A 142 8.21 20.91 -28.37
CA LEU A 142 9.51 21.27 -28.90
C LEU A 142 9.24 22.34 -29.98
N ASP A 143 9.16 23.61 -29.57
CA ASP A 143 9.25 24.71 -30.52
C ASP A 143 10.73 24.80 -30.92
N ASP A 144 10.95 24.40 -32.16
CA ASP A 144 12.17 24.39 -32.94
C ASP A 144 12.84 25.78 -32.95
N PRO A 145 14.11 25.93 -32.50
CA PRO A 145 14.79 27.21 -32.62
C PRO A 145 16.06 27.10 -33.48
N GLU A 146 15.95 26.92 -34.79
CA GLU A 146 17.07 27.23 -35.69
C GLU A 146 16.63 27.90 -37.00
N GLU A 147 16.25 29.18 -36.92
CA GLU A 147 16.46 30.11 -38.05
C GLU A 147 16.64 31.54 -37.52
N GLY A 148 17.85 32.08 -37.59
CA GLY A 148 18.02 33.53 -37.59
C GLY A 148 19.24 34.13 -36.88
N ARG A 149 20.33 34.24 -37.63
CA ARG A 149 21.26 35.40 -37.62
C ARG A 149 21.99 35.74 -36.32
N PHE A 150 23.16 35.12 -36.13
CA PHE A 150 24.25 35.79 -35.40
C PHE A 150 24.76 36.97 -36.25
N SER A 151 24.51 38.20 -35.80
CA SER A 151 25.06 39.41 -36.40
C SER A 151 26.51 39.62 -35.94
N PHE A 152 27.40 39.88 -36.90
CA PHE A 152 28.76 40.38 -36.69
C PHE A 152 28.73 41.85 -36.26
N GLY A 153 29.63 42.21 -35.34
CA GLY A 153 29.93 43.58 -34.89
C GLY A 153 30.79 43.49 -33.63
N ASP A 154 32.06 43.15 -33.75
CA ASP A 154 33.21 44.03 -34.03
C ASP A 154 33.64 44.91 -32.84
N GLY A 155 34.90 44.71 -32.45
CA GLY A 155 35.76 45.75 -31.88
C GLY A 155 35.87 45.85 -30.36
N THR A 156 36.95 45.30 -29.78
CA THR A 156 38.17 46.07 -29.42
C THR A 156 38.91 45.49 -28.19
N ARG A 157 40.20 45.12 -28.41
CA ARG A 157 41.43 45.11 -27.56
C ARG A 157 41.29 44.94 -26.04
N LEU A 158 42.11 44.12 -25.37
CA LEU A 158 43.58 43.96 -25.42
C LEU A 158 44.00 42.49 -25.30
#